data_AF-A0A2D4KXH7-F1
#
_entry.id   AF-A0A2D4KXH7-F1
#
_cell.length_a   1.000
_cell.length_b   1.000
_cell.length_c   1.000
_cell.angle_alpha   90.00
_cell.angle_beta   90.00
_cell.angle_gamma   90.00
#
_symmetry.space_group_name_H-M   'P 1'
#
loop_
_entity.id
_entity.type
_entity.pdbx_description
1 polymer ?
#
loop_
_entity_poly.entity_id
_entity_poly.type
_entity_poly.pdbx_seq_one_letter_code
_entity_poly.pdbx_strand_id
1 'polypeptide(L)'
;DSENELDHNLSEKKQELIDSISRKLKVLKEARETLLEDIQANNLLGDEVDVVVKEVCKPNEFDKFRMFIGDLDKVVNLLLSLSGRLARVENALNNLDENASPEERRILVEKQKLLTQQHEDAKELKENLDRRERIVFDILASYLSDESLADYEHFVKMKSALIIEQRELEDKIKLGEEQLKCLTESLQPERPK
;
A
#
# COMPACT_ATOMS: atom_id res chain seq x y z
N ASP A 1 6.58 -8.89 -48.31
CA ASP A 1 6.39 -10.16 -47.58
C ASP A 1 7.07 -10.18 -46.22
N SER A 2 8.38 -9.92 -46.10
CA SER A 2 9.08 -9.96 -44.78
C SER A 2 8.61 -8.91 -43.74
N GLU A 3 8.21 -7.69 -44.13
CA GLU A 3 7.72 -6.67 -43.18
C GLU A 3 6.31 -7.01 -42.65
N ASN A 4 5.42 -7.52 -43.51
CA ASN A 4 4.07 -7.93 -43.11
C ASN A 4 4.09 -9.14 -42.15
N GLU A 5 5.03 -10.07 -42.32
CA GLU A 5 5.22 -11.18 -41.39
C GLU A 5 5.74 -10.71 -40.02
N LEU A 6 6.61 -9.68 -40.01
CA LEU A 6 7.15 -9.10 -38.78
C LEU A 6 6.07 -8.35 -37.99
N ASP A 7 5.24 -7.56 -38.67
CA ASP A 7 4.11 -6.83 -38.08
C ASP A 7 3.04 -7.79 -37.55
N HIS A 8 2.77 -8.88 -38.28
CA HIS A 8 1.87 -9.92 -37.81
C HIS A 8 2.39 -10.60 -36.53
N ASN A 9 3.67 -10.99 -36.50
CA ASN A 9 4.29 -11.60 -35.30
C ASN A 9 4.30 -10.65 -34.09
N LEU A 10 4.51 -9.35 -34.33
CA LEU A 10 4.47 -8.34 -33.28
C LEU A 10 3.06 -8.16 -32.71
N SER A 11 2.04 -8.15 -33.57
CA SER A 11 0.64 -8.09 -33.18
C SER A 11 0.22 -9.31 -32.35
N GLU A 12 0.62 -10.52 -32.77
CA GLU A 12 0.38 -11.76 -32.03
C GLU A 12 0.99 -11.70 -30.62
N LYS A 13 2.26 -11.31 -30.50
CA LYS A 13 2.94 -11.18 -29.20
C LYS A 13 2.29 -10.14 -28.29
N LYS A 14 1.82 -9.02 -28.86
CA LYS A 14 1.07 -8.01 -28.10
C LYS A 14 -0.26 -8.58 -27.58
N GLN A 15 -0.97 -9.35 -28.39
CA GLN A 15 -2.21 -9.99 -27.99
C GLN A 15 -1.98 -11.02 -26.86
N GLU A 16 -0.95 -11.87 -26.98
CA GLU A 16 -0.55 -12.81 -25.93
C GLU A 16 -0.23 -12.10 -24.61
N LEU A 17 0.46 -10.95 -24.68
CA LEU A 17 0.77 -10.15 -23.50
C LEU A 17 -0.48 -9.55 -22.86
N ILE A 18 -1.43 -9.04 -23.66
CA ILE A 18 -2.73 -8.56 -23.19
C ILE A 18 -3.48 -9.67 -22.46
N ASP A 19 -3.56 -10.86 -23.05
CA ASP A 19 -4.25 -12.00 -22.46
C ASP A 19 -3.58 -12.46 -21.15
N SER A 20 -2.26 -12.40 -21.09
CA SER A 20 -1.48 -12.70 -19.89
C SER A 20 -1.75 -11.70 -18.75
N ILE A 21 -1.66 -10.40 -19.02
CA ILE A 21 -1.90 -9.35 -18.02
C ILE A 21 -3.37 -9.37 -17.58
N SER A 22 -4.31 -9.58 -18.50
CA SER A 22 -5.74 -9.68 -18.20
C SER A 22 -6.04 -10.83 -17.23
N ARG A 23 -5.44 -12.00 -17.47
CA ARG A 23 -5.53 -13.14 -16.54
C ARG A 23 -4.93 -12.82 -15.18
N LYS A 24 -3.75 -12.18 -15.14
CA LYS A 24 -3.10 -11.78 -13.88
C LYS A 24 -3.97 -10.78 -13.11
N LEU A 25 -4.55 -9.79 -13.77
CA LEU A 25 -5.46 -8.82 -13.14
C LEU A 25 -6.70 -9.48 -12.55
N LYS A 26 -7.25 -10.50 -13.22
CA LYS A 26 -8.38 -11.26 -12.67
C LYS A 26 -8.00 -11.90 -11.33
N VAL A 27 -6.85 -12.58 -11.27
CA VAL A 27 -6.34 -13.19 -10.03
C VAL A 27 -6.11 -12.15 -8.94
N LEU A 28 -5.54 -10.98 -9.28
CA LEU A 28 -5.32 -9.91 -8.31
C LEU A 28 -6.65 -9.33 -7.78
N LYS A 29 -7.68 -9.23 -8.61
CA LYS A 29 -9.01 -8.76 -8.20
C LYS A 29 -9.72 -9.76 -7.30
N GLU A 30 -9.59 -11.05 -7.56
CA GLU A 30 -10.08 -12.13 -6.69
C GLU A 30 -9.35 -12.09 -5.33
N ALA A 31 -8.02 -11.97 -5.33
CA ALA A 31 -7.24 -11.82 -4.09
C ALA A 31 -7.66 -10.58 -3.27
N ARG A 32 -8.06 -9.50 -3.94
CA ARG A 32 -8.55 -8.28 -3.28
C ARG A 32 -9.89 -8.52 -2.58
N GLU A 33 -10.76 -9.33 -3.16
CA GLU A 33 -12.03 -9.69 -2.52
C GLU A 33 -11.80 -10.50 -1.25
N THR A 34 -10.94 -11.52 -1.29
CA THR A 34 -10.53 -12.28 -0.09
C THR A 34 -9.90 -11.38 0.97
N LEU A 35 -9.00 -10.47 0.56
CA LEU A 35 -8.37 -9.55 1.51
C LEU A 35 -9.38 -8.60 2.17
N LEU A 36 -10.45 -8.19 1.47
CA LEU A 36 -11.51 -7.38 2.07
C LEU A 36 -12.30 -8.15 3.12
N GLU A 37 -12.49 -9.46 2.93
CA GLU A 37 -13.10 -10.34 3.94
C GLU A 37 -12.21 -10.42 5.19
N ASP A 38 -10.89 -10.58 5.02
CA ASP A 38 -9.94 -10.61 6.13
C ASP A 38 -9.90 -9.28 6.90
N ILE A 39 -9.95 -8.15 6.19
CA ILE A 39 -10.07 -6.81 6.79
C ILE A 39 -11.37 -6.69 7.58
N GLN A 40 -12.48 -7.18 7.05
CA GLN A 40 -13.77 -7.13 7.73
C GLN A 40 -13.75 -8.00 9.00
N ALA A 41 -13.21 -9.21 8.93
CA ALA A 41 -13.05 -10.09 10.09
C ALA A 41 -12.18 -9.44 11.18
N ASN A 42 -11.06 -8.82 10.79
CA ASN A 42 -10.18 -8.13 11.73
C ASN A 42 -10.83 -6.88 12.34
N ASN A 43 -11.69 -6.18 11.60
CA ASN A 43 -12.46 -5.05 12.15
C ASN A 43 -13.47 -5.51 13.20
N LEU A 44 -14.16 -6.63 12.97
CA LEU A 44 -15.07 -7.22 13.95
C LEU A 44 -14.33 -7.61 15.23
N LEU A 45 -13.16 -8.26 15.11
CA LEU A 45 -12.29 -8.55 16.26
C LEU A 45 -11.87 -7.26 16.99
N GLY A 46 -11.54 -6.20 16.24
CA GLY A 46 -11.22 -4.90 16.80
C GLY A 46 -12.36 -4.25 17.58
N ASP A 47 -13.60 -4.40 17.11
CA ASP A 47 -14.80 -3.92 17.80
C ASP A 47 -15.05 -4.72 19.09
N GLU A 48 -14.86 -6.04 19.07
CA GLU A 48 -14.95 -6.89 20.26
C GLU A 48 -13.89 -6.51 21.31
N VAL A 49 -12.65 -6.29 20.88
CA VAL A 49 -11.57 -5.80 21.75
C VAL A 49 -11.88 -4.41 22.31
N ASP A 50 -12.41 -3.46 21.51
CA ASP A 50 -12.79 -2.12 22.00
C ASP A 50 -13.84 -2.21 23.12
N VAL A 51 -14.84 -3.08 22.97
CA VAL A 51 -15.86 -3.32 24.00
C VAL A 51 -15.24 -3.85 25.28
N VAL A 52 -14.41 -4.89 25.21
CA VAL A 52 -13.78 -5.49 26.39
C VAL A 52 -12.88 -4.48 27.11
N VAL A 53 -12.01 -3.77 26.36
CA VAL A 53 -11.11 -2.76 26.93
C VAL A 53 -11.91 -1.65 27.61
N LYS A 54 -13.02 -1.21 27.01
CA LYS A 54 -13.87 -0.15 27.57
C LYS A 54 -14.52 -0.56 28.90
N GLU A 55 -14.84 -1.84 29.07
CA GLU A 55 -15.46 -2.35 30.30
C GLU A 55 -14.48 -2.46 31.48
N VAL A 56 -13.21 -2.77 31.20
CA VAL A 56 -12.23 -3.08 32.25
C VAL A 56 -11.25 -1.94 32.56
N CYS A 57 -10.95 -1.08 31.58
CA CYS A 57 -9.95 -0.01 31.74
C CYS A 57 -10.55 1.29 32.28
N LYS A 58 -9.71 2.12 32.90
CA LYS A 58 -10.09 3.49 33.28
C LYS A 58 -10.32 4.35 32.02
N PRO A 59 -11.13 5.42 32.10
CA PRO A 59 -11.39 6.29 30.93
C PRO A 59 -10.12 6.82 30.24
N ASN A 60 -9.12 7.24 31.02
CA ASN A 60 -7.85 7.75 30.49
C ASN A 60 -6.95 6.67 29.86
N GLU A 61 -7.12 5.41 30.25
CA GLU A 61 -6.42 4.26 29.66
C GLU A 61 -7.09 3.84 28.35
N PHE A 62 -8.43 3.81 28.33
CA PHE A 62 -9.21 3.58 27.12
C PHE A 62 -8.97 4.65 26.05
N ASP A 63 -8.87 5.92 26.45
CA ASP A 63 -8.52 7.01 25.53
C ASP A 63 -7.14 6.78 24.88
N LYS A 64 -6.14 6.33 25.64
CA LYS A 64 -4.82 5.98 25.09
C LYS A 64 -4.91 4.85 24.08
N PHE A 65 -5.67 3.80 24.39
CA PHE A 65 -5.92 2.68 23.47
C PHE A 65 -6.56 3.18 22.17
N ARG A 66 -7.66 3.94 22.24
CA ARG A 66 -8.33 4.48 21.04
C ARG A 66 -7.43 5.39 20.23
N MET A 67 -6.65 6.26 20.88
CA MET A 67 -5.68 7.12 20.21
C MET A 67 -4.61 6.31 19.49
N PHE A 68 -4.08 5.26 20.13
CA PHE A 68 -3.10 4.36 19.52
C PHE A 68 -3.68 3.67 18.27
N ILE A 69 -4.84 3.02 18.40
CA ILE A 69 -5.48 2.31 17.28
C ILE A 69 -5.82 3.26 16.13
N GLY A 70 -6.31 4.47 16.43
CA GLY A 70 -6.64 5.47 15.42
C GLY A 70 -5.42 6.10 14.73
N ASP A 71 -4.26 6.13 15.39
CA ASP A 71 -3.03 6.63 14.80
C ASP A 71 -2.27 5.57 14.02
N LEU A 72 -2.46 4.28 14.33
CA LEU A 72 -1.86 3.16 13.60
C LEU A 72 -2.16 3.26 12.10
N ASP A 73 -3.44 3.41 11.73
CA ASP A 73 -3.87 3.51 10.34
C ASP A 73 -3.23 4.70 9.63
N LYS A 74 -3.18 5.86 10.30
CA LYS A 74 -2.65 7.09 9.72
C LYS A 74 -1.15 7.00 9.47
N VAL A 75 -0.39 6.49 10.43
CA VAL A 75 1.07 6.39 10.36
C VAL A 75 1.48 5.37 9.30
N VAL A 76 0.84 4.20 9.26
CA VAL A 76 1.12 3.17 8.24
C VAL A 76 0.80 3.71 6.84
N ASN A 77 -0.36 4.34 6.64
CA ASN A 77 -0.71 4.94 5.35
C ASN A 77 0.23 6.07 4.92
N LEU A 78 0.68 6.91 5.86
CA LEU A 78 1.66 7.95 5.59
C LEU A 78 2.99 7.38 5.10
N LEU A 79 3.53 6.37 5.81
CA LEU A 79 4.77 5.69 5.45
C LEU A 79 4.69 5.04 4.06
N LEU A 80 3.60 4.33 3.78
CA LEU A 80 3.39 3.69 2.48
C LEU A 80 3.29 4.73 1.36
N SER A 81 2.55 5.82 1.58
CA SER A 81 2.41 6.92 0.62
C SER A 81 3.75 7.60 0.31
N LEU A 82 4.54 7.90 1.33
CA LEU A 82 5.87 8.50 1.18
C LEU A 82 6.84 7.56 0.47
N SER A 83 6.88 6.28 0.86
CA SER A 83 7.72 5.25 0.23
C SER A 83 7.39 5.10 -1.26
N GLY A 84 6.10 5.01 -1.60
CA GLY A 84 5.67 4.93 -3.00
C GLY A 84 5.97 6.20 -3.81
N ARG A 85 5.85 7.39 -3.19
CA ARG A 85 6.23 8.65 -3.85
C ARG A 85 7.74 8.74 -4.08
N LEU A 86 8.54 8.33 -3.10
CA LEU A 86 9.99 8.33 -3.18
C LEU A 86 10.47 7.37 -4.28
N ALA A 87 9.96 6.13 -4.30
CA ALA A 87 10.27 5.14 -5.32
C ALA A 87 9.95 5.65 -6.74
N ARG A 88 8.83 6.36 -6.93
CA ARG A 88 8.51 6.97 -8.24
C ARG A 88 9.49 8.07 -8.65
N VAL A 89 9.95 8.89 -7.71
CA VAL A 89 10.94 9.94 -8.00
C VAL A 89 12.31 9.35 -8.29
N GLU A 90 12.72 8.31 -7.55
CA GLU A 90 13.96 7.58 -7.79
C GLU A 90 13.95 6.89 -9.15
N ASN A 91 12.84 6.24 -9.51
CA ASN A 91 12.67 5.66 -10.84
C ASN A 91 12.71 6.73 -11.94
N ALA A 92 12.12 7.91 -11.73
CA ALA A 92 12.20 9.01 -12.69
C ALA A 92 13.63 9.54 -12.86
N LEU A 93 14.39 9.65 -11.77
CA LEU A 93 15.80 10.07 -11.80
C LEU A 93 16.71 9.05 -12.49
N ASN A 94 16.49 7.75 -12.23
CA ASN A 94 17.28 6.66 -12.80
C ASN A 94 17.02 6.48 -14.30
N ASN A 95 15.82 6.79 -14.77
CA ASN A 95 15.43 6.69 -16.19
C ASN A 95 15.48 8.04 -16.92
N LEU A 96 16.10 9.07 -16.32
CA LEU A 96 16.20 10.39 -16.92
C LEU A 96 17.16 10.37 -18.13
N ASP A 97 16.71 10.89 -19.28
CA ASP A 97 17.52 10.99 -20.50
C ASP A 97 18.80 11.82 -20.24
N GLU A 98 19.92 11.44 -20.86
CA GLU A 98 21.17 12.21 -20.82
C GLU A 98 21.00 13.61 -21.42
N ASN A 99 20.03 13.78 -22.33
CA ASN A 99 19.67 15.07 -22.94
C ASN A 99 18.62 15.86 -22.13
N ALA A 100 18.14 15.31 -21.01
CA ALA A 100 17.16 16.02 -20.18
C ALA A 100 17.73 17.35 -19.69
N SER A 101 16.85 18.35 -19.57
CA SER A 101 17.30 19.68 -19.17
C SER A 101 17.92 19.66 -17.77
N PRO A 102 18.96 20.47 -17.50
CA PRO A 102 19.53 20.58 -16.16
C PRO A 102 18.50 20.98 -15.09
N GLU A 103 17.47 21.74 -15.50
CA GLU A 103 16.38 22.16 -14.62
C GLU A 103 15.44 21.01 -14.24
N GLU A 104 15.10 20.12 -15.17
CA GLU A 104 14.29 18.93 -14.88
C GLU A 104 14.97 18.01 -13.87
N ARG A 105 16.27 17.75 -14.08
CA ARG A 105 17.09 17.00 -13.13
C ARG A 105 17.10 17.66 -11.75
N ARG A 106 17.27 18.98 -11.71
CA ARG A 106 17.29 19.74 -10.45
C ARG A 106 15.98 19.62 -9.68
N ILE A 107 14.84 19.76 -10.35
CA ILE A 107 13.51 19.63 -9.75
C ILE A 107 13.32 18.24 -9.13
N LEU A 108 13.70 17.18 -9.85
CA LEU A 108 13.57 15.81 -9.36
C LEU A 108 14.47 15.54 -8.15
N VAL A 109 15.71 16.05 -8.14
CA VAL A 109 16.63 15.94 -7.00
C VAL A 109 16.10 16.70 -5.77
N GLU A 110 15.57 17.90 -5.96
CA GLU A 110 14.98 18.66 -4.85
C GLU A 110 13.76 17.95 -4.26
N LYS A 111 12.92 17.37 -5.13
CA LYS A 111 11.78 16.55 -4.72
C LYS A 111 12.21 15.28 -3.98
N GLN A 112 13.26 14.61 -4.43
CA GLN A 112 13.84 13.44 -3.75
C GLN A 112 14.31 13.82 -2.34
N LYS A 113 15.05 14.93 -2.21
CA LYS A 113 15.54 15.42 -0.93
C LYS A 113 14.39 15.72 0.04
N LEU A 114 13.35 16.43 -0.43
CA LEU A 114 12.17 16.73 0.38
C LEU A 114 11.43 15.46 0.83
N LEU A 115 11.20 14.52 -0.08
CA LEU A 115 10.52 13.25 0.24
C LEU A 115 11.33 12.39 1.21
N THR A 116 12.66 12.39 1.07
CA THR A 116 13.56 11.69 1.98
C THR A 116 13.42 12.26 3.40
N GLN A 117 13.44 13.59 3.55
CA GLN A 117 13.22 14.22 4.85
C GLN A 117 11.85 13.86 5.44
N GLN A 118 10.78 13.96 4.64
CA GLN A 118 9.43 13.58 5.09
C GLN A 118 9.34 12.11 5.51
N HIS A 119 10.08 11.23 4.85
CA HIS A 119 10.14 9.80 5.20
C HIS A 119 10.82 9.58 6.54
N GLU A 120 11.93 10.27 6.80
CA GLU A 120 12.59 10.23 8.11
C GLU A 120 11.69 10.79 9.23
N ASP A 121 10.98 11.90 8.99
CA ASP A 121 10.01 12.44 9.96
C ASP A 121 8.88 11.43 10.23
N ALA A 122 8.41 10.70 9.21
CA ALA A 122 7.40 9.67 9.36
C ALA A 122 7.91 8.41 10.09
N LYS A 123 9.20 8.07 9.98
CA LYS A 123 9.83 7.02 10.79
C LYS A 123 9.85 7.38 12.27
N GLU A 124 10.11 8.65 12.61
CA GLU A 124 10.03 9.10 14.01
C GLU A 124 8.60 8.97 14.56
N LEU A 125 7.58 9.28 13.75
CA LEU A 125 6.18 9.04 14.11
C LEU A 125 5.90 7.55 14.38
N LYS A 126 6.50 6.64 13.59
CA LYS A 126 6.39 5.19 13.79
C LYS A 126 7.09 4.74 15.08
N GLU A 127 8.28 5.23 15.38
CA GLU A 127 8.95 4.91 16.64
C GLU A 127 8.14 5.38 17.85
N ASN A 128 7.54 6.58 17.78
CA ASN A 128 6.67 7.08 18.82
C ASN A 128 5.37 6.25 18.94
N LEU A 129 4.84 5.77 17.83
CA LEU A 129 3.70 4.85 17.82
C LEU A 129 4.06 3.51 18.49
N ASP A 130 5.25 2.95 18.21
CA ASP A 130 5.71 1.68 18.78
C ASP A 130 5.95 1.77 20.28
N ARG A 131 6.39 2.93 20.77
CA ARG A 131 6.45 3.21 22.21
C ARG A 131 5.05 3.26 22.83
N ARG A 132 4.08 3.87 22.14
CA ARG A 132 2.68 3.92 22.60
C ARG A 132 2.04 2.53 22.58
N GLU A 133 2.31 1.71 21.58
CA GLU A 133 1.87 0.32 21.49
C GLU A 133 2.28 -0.45 22.74
N ARG A 134 3.57 -0.41 23.11
CA ARG A 134 4.08 -1.07 24.32
C ARG A 134 3.39 -0.59 25.59
N ILE A 135 3.20 0.72 25.73
CA ILE A 135 2.50 1.29 26.89
C ILE A 135 1.06 0.80 26.96
N VAL A 136 0.34 0.75 25.82
CA VAL A 136 -1.03 0.24 25.78
C VAL A 136 -1.04 -1.25 26.10
N PHE A 137 -0.13 -2.04 25.54
CA PHE A 137 0.01 -3.46 25.85
C PHE A 137 0.22 -3.71 27.34
N ASP A 138 1.18 -3.00 27.97
CA ASP A 138 1.47 -3.13 29.41
C ASP A 138 0.25 -2.79 30.28
N ILE A 139 -0.54 -1.78 29.88
CA ILE A 139 -1.80 -1.45 30.55
C ILE A 139 -2.78 -2.62 30.40
N LEU A 140 -3.04 -3.07 29.18
CA LEU A 140 -4.03 -4.12 28.91
C LEU A 140 -3.67 -5.46 29.56
N ALA A 141 -2.40 -5.82 29.61
CA ALA A 141 -1.91 -7.03 30.26
C ALA A 141 -2.20 -7.06 31.79
N SER A 142 -2.45 -5.91 32.41
CA SER A 142 -2.84 -5.83 33.82
C SER A 142 -4.34 -6.04 34.08
N TYR A 143 -5.16 -5.99 33.02
CA TYR A 143 -6.63 -6.07 33.09
C TYR A 143 -7.22 -7.30 32.38
N LEU A 144 -6.62 -7.72 31.26
CA LEU A 144 -7.15 -8.77 30.40
C LEU A 144 -6.66 -10.16 30.79
N SER A 145 -7.44 -11.18 30.40
CA SER A 145 -6.97 -12.57 30.41
C SER A 145 -5.96 -12.80 29.28
N ASP A 146 -5.18 -13.89 29.38
CA ASP A 146 -4.22 -14.28 28.34
C ASP A 146 -4.90 -14.47 26.96
N GLU A 147 -6.14 -14.97 26.94
CA GLU A 147 -6.92 -15.15 25.71
C GLU A 147 -7.31 -13.79 25.07
N SER A 148 -7.91 -12.89 25.83
CA SER A 148 -8.29 -11.56 25.33
C SER A 148 -7.07 -10.70 24.99
N LEU A 149 -5.95 -10.89 25.68
CA LEU A 149 -4.70 -10.22 25.35
C LEU A 149 -4.13 -10.74 24.02
N ALA A 150 -4.19 -12.05 23.78
CA ALA A 150 -3.76 -12.65 22.50
C ALA A 150 -4.63 -12.16 21.33
N ASP A 151 -5.94 -12.02 21.54
CA ASP A 151 -6.87 -11.45 20.55
C ASP A 151 -6.51 -9.99 20.22
N TYR A 152 -6.20 -9.18 21.23
CA TYR A 152 -5.71 -7.80 21.05
C TYR A 152 -4.41 -7.75 20.24
N GLU A 153 -3.41 -8.57 20.61
CA GLU A 153 -2.14 -8.63 19.88
C GLU A 153 -2.34 -9.05 18.42
N HIS A 154 -3.17 -10.08 18.20
CA HIS A 154 -3.53 -10.54 16.86
C HIS A 154 -4.18 -9.42 16.05
N PHE A 155 -5.18 -8.74 16.62
CA PHE A 155 -5.88 -7.62 15.99
C PHE A 155 -4.92 -6.51 15.56
N VAL A 156 -4.05 -6.03 16.45
CA VAL A 156 -3.12 -4.93 16.17
C VAL A 156 -2.12 -5.32 15.08
N LYS A 157 -1.53 -6.51 15.21
CA LYS A 157 -0.57 -7.03 14.23
C LYS A 157 -1.22 -7.14 12.85
N MET A 158 -2.39 -7.79 12.78
CA MET A 158 -3.09 -8.04 11.54
C MET A 158 -3.59 -6.75 10.89
N LYS A 159 -4.06 -5.78 11.69
CA LYS A 159 -4.47 -4.45 11.20
C LYS A 159 -3.37 -3.77 10.38
N SER A 160 -2.13 -3.76 10.88
CA SER A 160 -1.01 -3.18 10.14
C SER A 160 -0.63 -3.98 8.88
N ALA A 161 -0.62 -5.30 8.97
CA ALA A 161 -0.27 -6.20 7.87
C ALA A 161 -1.25 -6.09 6.70
N LEU A 162 -2.56 -6.12 7.00
CA LEU A 162 -3.62 -6.04 6.00
C LEU A 162 -3.63 -4.70 5.25
N ILE A 163 -3.30 -3.59 5.91
CA ILE A 163 -3.18 -2.27 5.25
C ILE A 163 -2.03 -2.28 4.23
N ILE A 164 -0.89 -2.85 4.61
CA ILE A 164 0.28 -2.95 3.73
C ILE A 164 -0.06 -3.85 2.54
N GLU A 165 -0.65 -5.03 2.78
CA GLU A 165 -1.03 -5.96 1.73
C GLU A 165 -2.07 -5.38 0.79
N GLN A 166 -3.07 -4.69 1.31
CA GLN A 166 -4.09 -4.00 0.51
C GLN A 166 -3.46 -2.97 -0.39
N ARG A 167 -2.55 -2.15 0.15
CA ARG A 167 -1.88 -1.12 -0.62
C ARG A 167 -1.02 -1.69 -1.75
N GLU A 168 -0.24 -2.72 -1.46
CA GLU A 168 0.57 -3.38 -2.47
C GLU A 168 -0.27 -4.01 -3.57
N LEU A 169 -1.39 -4.63 -3.20
CA LEU A 169 -2.30 -5.25 -4.13
C LEU A 169 -2.96 -4.22 -5.05
N GLU A 170 -3.42 -3.10 -4.49
CA GLU A 170 -3.97 -1.98 -5.25
C GLU A 170 -2.94 -1.38 -6.23
N ASP A 171 -1.69 -1.19 -5.79
CA ASP A 171 -0.63 -0.67 -6.65
C ASP A 171 -0.32 -1.66 -7.80
N LYS A 172 -0.32 -2.98 -7.54
CA LYS A 172 -0.15 -4.03 -8.57
C LYS A 172 -1.32 -4.05 -9.58
N ILE A 173 -2.56 -3.93 -9.09
CA ILE A 173 -3.75 -3.87 -9.94
C ILE A 173 -3.70 -2.63 -10.83
N LYS A 174 -3.44 -1.47 -10.24
CA LYS A 174 -3.38 -0.20 -10.97
C LYS A 174 -2.31 -0.23 -12.07
N LEU A 175 -1.12 -0.75 -11.76
CA LEU A 175 -0.05 -0.90 -12.76
C LEU A 175 -0.49 -1.82 -13.91
N GLY A 176 -1.12 -2.96 -13.60
CA GLY A 176 -1.60 -3.87 -14.65
C GLY A 176 -2.69 -3.25 -15.52
N GLU A 177 -3.59 -2.44 -14.93
CA GLU A 177 -4.64 -1.71 -15.66
C GLU A 177 -4.05 -0.63 -16.58
N GLU A 178 -3.04 0.12 -16.10
CA GLU A 178 -2.30 1.09 -16.91
C GLU A 178 -1.56 0.41 -18.07
N GLN A 179 -0.90 -0.74 -17.83
CA GLN A 179 -0.23 -1.52 -18.86
C GLN A 179 -1.20 -2.04 -19.93
N LEU A 180 -2.34 -2.60 -19.53
CA LEU A 180 -3.36 -3.06 -20.48
C LEU A 180 -3.90 -1.93 -21.35
N LYS A 181 -4.17 -0.78 -20.74
CA LYS A 181 -4.65 0.39 -21.46
C LYS A 181 -3.65 0.80 -22.55
N CYS A 182 -2.37 0.96 -22.19
CA CYS A 182 -1.33 1.34 -23.15
C CYS A 182 -1.16 0.31 -24.28
N LEU A 183 -1.18 -0.99 -23.96
CA LEU A 183 -1.06 -2.05 -24.97
C LEU A 183 -2.24 -2.06 -25.93
N THR A 184 -3.46 -1.92 -25.41
CA THR A 184 -4.69 -1.91 -26.21
C THR A 184 -4.76 -0.69 -27.13
N GLU A 185 -4.36 0.49 -26.64
CA GLU A 185 -4.27 1.70 -27.45
C GLU A 185 -3.23 1.55 -28.57
N SER A 186 -2.11 0.86 -28.31
CA SER A 186 -1.05 0.60 -29.31
C SER A 186 -1.43 -0.41 -30.41
N LEU A 187 -2.54 -1.13 -30.23
CA LEU A 187 -3.09 -2.07 -31.22
C LEU A 187 -4.18 -1.44 -32.10
N GLN A 188 -4.70 -0.27 -31.74
CA GLN A 188 -5.64 0.43 -32.61
C GLN A 188 -4.88 1.01 -33.81
N PRO A 189 -5.30 0.74 -35.06
CA PRO A 189 -4.70 1.43 -36.21
C PRO A 189 -4.94 2.94 -36.06
N GLU A 190 -3.93 3.75 -36.37
CA GLU A 190 -4.07 5.22 -36.39
C GLU A 190 -5.34 5.58 -37.17
N ARG A 191 -6.31 6.22 -36.51
CA ARG A 191 -7.49 6.71 -37.23
C ARG A 191 -7.00 7.71 -38.27
N PRO A 192 -7.28 7.52 -39.57
CA PRO A 192 -6.94 8.52 -40.56
C PRO A 192 -7.70 9.81 -40.22
N LYS A 193 -6.96 10.92 -40.14
CA LYS A 193 -7.51 12.29 -40.03
C LYS A 193 -8.19 12.70 -41.33
#